data_AF-A0A3Q2CJS0-F1
#
_entry.id   AF-A0A3Q2CJS0-F1
#
_cell.length_a   1.000
_cell.length_b   1.000
_cell.length_c   1.000
_cell.angle_alpha   90.00
_cell.angle_beta   90.00
_cell.angle_gamma   90.00
#
_symmetry.space_group_name_H-M   'P 1'
#
loop_
_entity.id
_entity.type
_entity.pdbx_description
1 polymer ?
#
loop_
_entity_poly.entity_id
_entity_poly.type
_entity_poly.pdbx_seq_one_letter_code
_entity_poly.pdbx_strand_id
1 'polypeptide(L)'
;INLKNMIPNAMHRTFCIRTITYKSNNNGYGIKKSSGRPKEISPALSRRIRLAVRQDTGRSSTQTKAITGADCSPITIRRHLREKGFRNKKHLQRPRLLQRHKIAHSEFARVHQTWDIERWKKVVFFYFILFNL
;
A
#
# COMPACT_ATOMS: atom_id res chain seq x y z
N ILE A 1 -36.59 -20.77 55.42
CA ILE A 1 -36.82 -21.20 54.02
C ILE A 1 -36.59 -19.99 53.13
N ASN A 2 -35.47 -19.92 52.41
CA ASN A 2 -35.22 -18.83 51.47
C ASN A 2 -34.75 -19.45 50.14
N LEU A 3 -35.65 -19.36 49.16
CA LEU A 3 -35.48 -19.82 47.80
C LEU A 3 -34.45 -18.96 47.08
N LYS A 4 -33.42 -19.58 46.50
CA LYS A 4 -32.75 -19.18 45.24
C LYS A 4 -31.64 -20.17 44.87
N ASN A 5 -32.03 -21.42 44.64
CA ASN A 5 -31.30 -22.27 43.70
C ASN A 5 -31.87 -21.98 42.30
N MET A 6 -31.10 -21.31 41.45
CA MET A 6 -31.26 -21.45 40.00
C MET A 6 -29.96 -21.05 39.32
N ILE A 7 -29.10 -22.04 39.08
CA ILE A 7 -28.06 -21.95 38.06
C ILE A 7 -28.75 -22.30 36.73
N PRO A 8 -28.41 -21.63 35.63
CA PRO A 8 -27.85 -22.41 34.54
C PRO A 8 -26.54 -21.83 34.01
N ASN A 9 -25.59 -22.73 33.81
CA ASN A 9 -24.43 -22.57 32.96
C ASN A 9 -24.84 -21.99 31.60
N ALA A 10 -24.22 -20.86 31.22
CA ALA A 10 -24.21 -20.40 29.84
C ALA A 10 -22.75 -20.18 29.42
N MET A 11 -22.12 -21.25 28.92
CA MET A 11 -21.01 -21.12 27.99
C MET A 11 -21.56 -20.41 26.75
N HIS A 12 -21.08 -19.20 26.42
CA HIS A 12 -20.90 -18.79 25.02
C HIS A 12 -20.13 -17.46 24.92
N ARG A 13 -18.93 -17.55 24.35
CA ARG A 13 -18.21 -16.52 23.55
C ARG A 13 -18.38 -15.05 23.96
N THR A 14 -17.35 -14.50 24.58
CA THR A 14 -17.12 -13.05 24.51
C THR A 14 -15.64 -12.77 24.34
N PHE A 15 -15.33 -12.27 23.14
CA PHE A 15 -14.11 -11.55 22.80
C PHE A 15 -13.75 -10.61 23.96
N CYS A 16 -12.62 -10.81 24.65
CA CYS A 16 -12.17 -9.91 25.71
C CYS A 16 -11.80 -8.55 25.10
N ILE A 17 -12.79 -7.68 24.88
CA ILE A 17 -12.55 -6.24 24.75
C ILE A 17 -12.16 -5.79 26.14
N ARG A 18 -10.84 -5.67 26.37
CA ARG A 18 -10.29 -5.06 27.57
C ARG A 18 -10.67 -3.58 27.53
N THR A 19 -11.79 -3.22 28.17
CA THR A 19 -12.21 -1.85 28.35
C THR A 19 -11.15 -1.13 29.18
N ILE A 20 -10.43 -0.19 28.56
CA ILE A 20 -9.51 0.70 29.26
C ILE A 20 -10.39 1.69 30.03
N THR A 21 -10.46 1.56 31.35
CA THR A 21 -11.04 2.59 32.21
C THR A 21 -10.07 3.76 32.31
N TYR A 22 -10.41 4.88 31.70
CA TYR A 22 -9.65 6.13 31.80
C TYR A 22 -9.96 6.78 33.16
N LYS A 23 -9.19 6.48 34.20
CA LYS A 23 -9.13 7.31 35.40
C LYS A 23 -8.20 8.48 35.09
N SER A 24 -8.77 9.68 34.96
CA SER A 24 -8.03 10.90 34.69
C SER A 24 -7.29 11.35 35.96
N ASN A 25 -6.04 10.95 36.12
CA ASN A 25 -5.15 11.54 37.12
C ASN A 25 -4.39 12.71 36.49
N ASN A 26 -4.75 13.91 36.91
CA ASN A 26 -4.15 15.20 36.54
C ASN A 26 -2.78 15.41 37.22
N ASN A 27 -1.79 14.56 36.93
CA ASN A 27 -0.41 14.85 37.30
C ASN A 27 0.53 14.20 36.29
N GLY A 28 1.31 15.02 35.55
CA GLY A 28 2.15 14.62 34.41
C GLY A 28 3.37 13.76 34.75
N TYR A 29 3.28 12.87 35.73
CA TYR A 29 4.34 11.96 36.18
C TYR A 29 3.87 10.50 36.09
N GLY A 30 4.48 9.75 35.18
CA GLY A 30 4.16 8.35 34.87
C GLY A 30 3.26 8.25 33.63
N ILE A 31 3.63 7.58 32.54
CA ILE A 31 4.19 6.23 32.45
C ILE A 31 5.15 6.20 31.24
N LYS A 32 6.42 5.80 31.45
CA LYS A 32 7.30 5.45 30.31
C LYS A 32 6.60 4.35 29.51
N LYS A 33 6.47 4.52 28.19
CA LYS A 33 5.87 3.49 27.33
C LYS A 33 6.57 2.15 27.61
N SER A 34 5.80 1.14 28.01
CA SER A 34 6.32 -0.21 28.18
C SER A 34 6.98 -0.65 26.86
N SER A 35 8.15 -1.29 26.96
CA SER A 35 8.79 -1.90 25.81
C SER A 35 7.85 -2.97 25.26
N GLY A 36 7.17 -2.65 24.17
CA GLY A 36 6.30 -3.58 23.47
C GLY A 36 7.06 -4.80 22.94
N ARG A 37 6.32 -5.78 22.43
CA ARG A 37 6.89 -6.95 21.76
C ARG A 37 7.89 -6.50 20.67
N PRO A 38 9.09 -7.08 20.60
CA PRO A 38 10.04 -6.76 19.54
C PRO A 38 9.43 -7.06 18.17
N LYS A 39 9.79 -6.26 17.18
CA LYS A 39 9.33 -6.47 15.80
C LYS A 39 10.01 -7.71 15.23
N GLU A 40 9.22 -8.55 14.55
CA GLU A 40 9.76 -9.73 13.85
C GLU A 40 10.72 -9.35 12.72
N ILE A 41 10.56 -8.15 12.13
CA ILE A 41 11.38 -7.71 11.01
C ILE A 41 12.55 -6.88 11.52
N SER A 42 13.77 -7.43 11.37
CA SER A 42 15.00 -6.71 11.67
C SER A 42 15.21 -5.51 10.72
N PRO A 43 15.97 -4.48 11.12
CA PRO A 43 16.28 -3.34 10.26
C PRO A 43 16.95 -3.75 8.93
N ALA A 44 17.80 -4.78 8.94
CA ALA A 44 18.45 -5.31 7.75
C ALA A 44 17.44 -5.98 6.80
N LEU A 45 16.55 -6.82 7.33
CA LEU A 45 15.48 -7.46 6.56
C LEU A 45 14.53 -6.41 5.96
N SER A 46 14.15 -5.41 6.76
CA SER A 46 13.34 -4.27 6.33
C SER A 46 13.96 -3.55 5.12
N ARG A 47 15.29 -3.40 5.09
CA ARG A 47 16.00 -2.81 3.94
C ARG A 47 15.89 -3.69 2.71
N ARG A 48 16.13 -5.00 2.82
CA ARG A 48 16.02 -5.95 1.70
C ARG A 48 14.62 -5.96 1.10
N ILE A 49 13.58 -6.02 1.94
CA ILE A 49 12.18 -5.97 1.52
C ILE A 49 11.89 -4.69 0.73
N ARG A 50 12.34 -3.53 1.22
CA ARG A 50 12.13 -2.25 0.50
C ARG A 50 12.86 -2.20 -0.84
N LEU A 51 14.08 -2.73 -0.91
CA LEU A 51 14.85 -2.77 -2.16
C LEU A 51 14.18 -3.69 -3.19
N ALA A 52 13.75 -4.88 -2.77
CA ALA A 52 13.09 -5.85 -3.65
C ALA A 52 11.79 -5.28 -4.27
N VAL A 53 11.01 -4.53 -3.50
CA VAL A 53 9.78 -3.87 -3.97
C VAL A 53 10.06 -2.64 -4.83
N ARG A 54 11.17 -1.93 -4.61
CA ARG A 54 11.55 -0.78 -5.45
C ARG A 54 12.07 -1.20 -6.81
N GLN A 55 12.78 -2.33 -6.88
CA GLN A 55 13.27 -2.90 -8.14
C GLN A 55 12.13 -3.37 -9.04
N ASP A 56 11.06 -3.91 -8.44
CA ASP A 56 9.88 -4.38 -9.16
C ASP A 56 8.64 -4.16 -8.31
N THR A 57 7.88 -3.13 -8.69
CA THR A 57 6.69 -2.67 -7.98
C THR A 57 5.50 -3.61 -8.15
N GLY A 58 5.57 -4.57 -9.09
CA GLY A 58 4.50 -5.54 -9.36
C GLY A 58 4.54 -6.78 -8.46
N ARG A 59 5.57 -6.95 -7.63
CA ARG A 59 5.76 -8.17 -6.83
C ARG A 59 4.72 -8.34 -5.73
N SER A 60 4.24 -9.58 -5.59
CA SER A 60 3.40 -9.95 -4.46
C SER A 60 4.22 -10.08 -3.17
N SER A 61 3.56 -10.04 -2.00
CA SER A 61 4.23 -10.26 -0.71
C SER A 61 4.82 -11.67 -0.59
N THR A 62 4.22 -12.67 -1.25
CA THR A 62 4.74 -14.04 -1.29
C THR A 62 6.03 -14.13 -2.12
N GLN A 63 6.06 -13.49 -3.29
CA GLN A 63 7.29 -13.40 -4.10
C GLN A 63 8.38 -12.63 -3.38
N THR A 64 8.01 -11.53 -2.70
CA THR A 64 8.95 -10.75 -1.88
C THR A 64 9.51 -11.60 -0.74
N LYS A 65 8.69 -12.43 -0.09
CA LYS A 65 9.15 -13.39 0.93
C LYS A 65 10.22 -14.34 0.36
N ALA A 66 9.94 -14.95 -0.79
CA ALA A 66 10.84 -15.91 -1.43
C ALA A 66 12.19 -15.26 -1.81
N ILE A 67 12.17 -14.10 -2.47
CA ILE A 67 13.38 -13.40 -2.91
C ILE A 67 14.21 -12.92 -1.72
N THR A 68 13.54 -12.40 -0.69
CA THR A 68 14.25 -11.88 0.47
C THR A 68 14.60 -12.97 1.48
N GLY A 69 14.15 -14.22 1.33
CA GLY A 69 14.36 -15.26 2.35
C GLY A 69 13.85 -14.84 3.73
N ALA A 70 12.72 -14.13 3.78
CA ALA A 70 12.16 -13.65 5.03
C ALA A 70 11.44 -14.80 5.75
N ASP A 71 11.76 -15.04 7.02
CA ASP A 71 11.08 -16.04 7.86
C ASP A 71 9.76 -15.52 8.48
N CYS A 72 9.11 -14.56 7.84
CA CYS A 72 7.84 -14.01 8.31
C CYS A 72 6.71 -14.33 7.33
N SER A 73 5.47 -14.20 7.79
CA SER A 73 4.32 -14.41 6.92
C SER A 73 4.23 -13.32 5.83
N PRO A 74 3.68 -13.62 4.63
CA PRO A 74 3.41 -12.59 3.62
C PRO A 74 2.53 -11.44 4.14
N ILE A 75 1.66 -11.71 5.11
CA ILE A 75 0.82 -10.70 5.76
C ILE A 75 1.68 -9.73 6.58
N THR A 76 2.68 -10.22 7.31
CA THR A 76 3.64 -9.40 8.06
C THR A 76 4.40 -8.47 7.12
N ILE A 77 4.85 -8.98 5.97
CA ILE A 77 5.51 -8.18 4.93
C ILE A 77 4.58 -7.07 4.42
N ARG A 78 3.33 -7.41 4.10
CA ARG A 78 2.33 -6.42 3.64
C ARG A 78 2.09 -5.32 4.68
N ARG A 79 1.95 -5.68 5.96
CA ARG A 79 1.78 -4.71 7.07
C ARG A 79 2.98 -3.78 7.17
N HIS A 80 4.19 -4.34 7.16
CA HIS A 80 5.43 -3.57 7.18
C HIS A 80 5.57 -2.62 6.00
N LEU A 81 5.22 -3.06 4.79
CA LEU A 81 5.22 -2.21 3.60
C LEU A 81 4.22 -1.04 3.73
N ARG A 82 3.04 -1.27 4.30
CA ARG A 82 2.06 -0.20 4.59
C ARG A 82 2.58 0.79 5.63
N GLU A 83 3.23 0.31 6.70
CA GLU A 83 3.90 1.17 7.70
C GLU A 83 4.99 2.05 7.06
N LYS A 84 5.64 1.55 6.01
CA LYS A 84 6.64 2.29 5.23
C LYS A 84 6.07 3.13 4.10
N GLY A 85 4.75 3.24 4.00
CA GLY A 85 4.06 4.11 3.04
C GLY A 85 3.79 3.49 1.66
N PHE A 86 4.14 2.21 1.45
CA PHE A 86 3.81 1.53 0.21
C PHE A 86 2.32 1.21 0.15
N ARG A 87 1.69 1.52 -0.98
CA ARG A 87 0.28 1.25 -1.25
C ARG A 87 0.15 0.56 -2.59
N ASN A 88 -0.73 -0.44 -2.65
CA ASN A 88 -1.06 -1.10 -3.90
C ASN A 88 -1.86 -0.12 -4.76
N LYS A 89 -1.41 0.09 -6.00
CA LYS A 89 -2.14 0.86 -7.01
C LYS A 89 -2.36 -0.05 -8.22
N LYS A 90 -3.54 0.03 -8.84
CA LYS A 90 -3.77 -0.64 -10.12
C LYS A 90 -2.90 0.04 -11.18
N HIS A 91 -2.25 -0.75 -12.03
CA HIS A 91 -1.56 -0.21 -13.18
C HIS A 91 -2.59 0.41 -14.14
N LEU A 92 -2.31 1.61 -14.61
CA LEU A 92 -3.11 2.24 -15.65
C LEU A 92 -2.93 1.47 -16.94
N GLN A 93 -4.04 1.14 -17.61
CA GLN A 93 -3.97 0.56 -18.94
C GLN A 93 -3.40 1.60 -19.90
N ARG A 94 -2.37 1.22 -20.63
CA ARG A 94 -1.69 2.07 -21.60
C ARG A 94 -1.49 1.29 -22.89
N PRO A 95 -1.73 1.89 -24.07
CA PRO A 95 -1.37 1.27 -25.34
C PRO A 95 0.11 0.88 -25.33
N ARG A 96 0.42 -0.30 -25.86
CA ARG A 96 1.80 -0.77 -25.95
C ARG A 96 2.55 0.06 -26.99
N LEU A 97 3.48 0.90 -26.54
CA LEU A 97 4.35 1.67 -27.42
C LEU A 97 5.55 0.83 -27.86
N LEU A 98 5.64 0.56 -29.16
CA LEU A 98 6.84 0.00 -29.79
C LEU A 98 7.96 1.04 -29.80
N GLN A 99 9.21 0.58 -29.96
CA GLN A 99 10.38 1.47 -29.96
C GLN A 99 10.28 2.57 -31.04
N ARG A 100 9.79 2.22 -32.24
CA ARG A 100 9.54 3.17 -33.32
C ARG A 100 8.56 4.30 -32.94
N HIS A 101 7.51 3.98 -32.18
CA HIS A 101 6.53 4.99 -31.73
C HIS A 101 7.17 5.94 -30.72
N LYS A 102 7.99 5.41 -29.80
CA LYS A 102 8.70 6.25 -28.82
C LYS A 102 9.63 7.26 -29.48
N ILE A 103 10.38 6.82 -30.49
CA ILE A 103 11.28 7.68 -31.27
C ILE A 103 10.46 8.74 -32.02
N ALA A 104 9.44 8.32 -32.77
CA ALA A 104 8.60 9.24 -33.54
C ALA A 104 7.91 10.29 -32.65
N HIS A 105 7.36 9.88 -31.50
CA HIS A 105 6.75 10.81 -30.55
C HIS A 105 7.78 11.77 -29.95
N SER A 106 8.98 11.29 -29.64
CA SER A 106 10.06 12.11 -29.10
C SER A 106 10.55 13.15 -30.11
N GLU A 107 10.76 12.77 -31.37
CA GLU A 107 11.15 13.70 -32.42
C GLU A 107 10.04 14.71 -32.72
N PHE A 108 8.78 14.27 -32.76
CA PHE A 108 7.64 15.17 -32.90
C PHE A 108 7.63 16.22 -31.77
N ALA A 109 7.75 15.78 -30.50
CA ALA A 109 7.80 16.69 -29.36
C ALA A 109 8.98 17.66 -29.44
N ARG A 110 10.17 17.20 -29.86
CA ARG A 110 11.36 18.04 -29.99
C ARG A 110 11.20 19.12 -31.06
N VAL A 111 10.69 18.76 -32.24
CA VAL A 111 10.47 19.71 -33.35
C VAL A 111 9.42 20.76 -33.00
N HIS A 112 8.41 20.37 -32.21
CA HIS A 112 7.27 21.23 -31.88
C HIS A 112 7.37 21.87 -30.48
N GLN A 113 8.48 21.68 -29.77
CA GLN A 113 8.67 22.17 -28.39
C GLN A 113 8.61 23.70 -28.31
N THR A 114 9.16 24.40 -29.31
CA THR A 114 9.25 25.86 -29.38
C THR A 114 8.20 26.47 -30.30
N TRP A 115 7.13 25.73 -30.60
CA TRP A 115 6.07 26.25 -31.45
C TRP A 115 5.18 27.23 -30.71
N ASP A 116 5.03 28.41 -31.29
CA ASP A 116 4.10 29.43 -30.81
C ASP A 116 2.65 29.07 -31.12
N ILE A 117 1.73 29.71 -30.39
CA ILE A 117 0.27 29.50 -30.51
C ILE A 117 -0.20 29.73 -31.95
N GLU A 118 0.34 30.73 -32.66
CA GLU A 118 -0.01 31.03 -34.05
C GLU A 118 0.37 29.91 -35.04
N ARG A 119 1.41 29.12 -34.73
CA ARG A 119 1.77 27.95 -35.55
C ARG A 119 0.84 26.78 -35.26
N TRP A 120 0.48 26.55 -33.99
CA TRP A 120 -0.48 25.52 -33.60
C TRP A 120 -1.87 25.76 -34.19
N LYS A 121 -2.33 27.02 -34.29
CA LYS A 121 -3.62 27.38 -34.92
C LYS A 121 -3.74 26.92 -36.37
N LYS A 122 -2.61 26.72 -37.08
CA LYS A 122 -2.60 26.26 -38.47
C LYS A 122 -2.71 24.73 -38.61
N VAL A 123 -2.54 23.98 -37.52
CA VAL A 123 -2.62 22.52 -37.53
C VAL A 123 -4.03 22.07 -37.19
N VAL A 124 -4.66 21.33 -38.10
CA VAL A 124 -5.96 20.70 -37.88
C VAL A 124 -5.74 19.22 -37.59
N PHE A 125 -6.22 18.76 -36.43
CA PHE A 125 -6.20 17.34 -36.07
C PHE A 125 -7.56 16.73 -36.34
N PHE A 126 -7.58 15.61 -37.06
CA PHE A 126 -8.77 14.78 -37.24
C PHE A 126 -8.58 13.47 -36.49
N TYR A 127 -9.59 13.07 -35.72
CA TYR A 127 -9.67 11.75 -35.12
C TYR A 127 -11.02 11.14 -35.49
N PHE A 128 -11.00 9.92 -36.01
CA PHE A 128 -12.20 9.12 -36.18
C PHE A 128 -12.28 8.15 -35.01
N ILE A 129 -13.28 8.34 -34.15
CA ILE A 129 -13.64 7.38 -33.10
C ILE A 129 -14.78 6.55 -33.68
N LEU A 130 -14.58 5.23 -33.80
CA LEU A 130 -15.64 4.31 -34.19
C LEU A 130 -16.69 4.27 -33.07
N PHE A 131 -17.80 4.99 -33.26
CA PHE A 131 -19.03 4.75 -32.50
C PHE A 131 -19.63 3.44 -33.02
N ASN A 132 -19.54 2.39 -32.21
CA ASN A 132 -20.34 1.20 -32.44
C ASN A 132 -21.76 1.53 -31.96
N LEU A 133 -22.70 1.68 -32.90
CA LEU A 133 -24.15 1.74 -32.68
C LEU A 133 -24.71 0.32 -32.52
#